data_AF-A0A8T5QE06-F1
#
_entry.id   AF-A0A8T5QE06-F1
#
_cell.length_a   1.000
_cell.length_b   1.000
_cell.length_c   1.000
_cell.angle_alpha   90.00
_cell.angle_beta   90.00
_cell.angle_gamma   90.00
#
_symmetry.space_group_name_H-M   'P 1'
#
loop_
_entity.id
_entity.type
_entity.pdbx_description
1 polymer ?
#
loop_
_entity_poly.entity_id
_entity_poly.type
_entity_poly.pdbx_seq_one_letter_code
_entity_poly.pdbx_strand_id
1 'polypeptide(L)' 'MKKLIFILLIISLLLISGCVDPCKQKVKGEGICEAFFIGYEYNSSQGKCIEQGVSGCSIKAPFDSLEECQRVCEK' A
#
# COMPACT_ATOMS: atom_id res chain seq x y z
N MET A 1 36.63 -3.10 17.41
CA MET A 1 36.07 -4.32 16.79
C MET A 1 34.63 -4.58 17.23
N LYS A 2 34.35 -5.05 18.46
CA LYS A 2 32.97 -5.34 18.93
C LYS A 2 32.00 -4.15 18.89
N LYS A 3 32.46 -2.94 19.27
CA LYS A 3 31.63 -1.72 19.18
C LYS A 3 31.26 -1.36 17.75
N LEU A 4 32.18 -1.54 16.81
CA LEU A 4 31.93 -1.27 15.38
C LEU A 4 30.93 -2.29 14.79
N ILE A 5 31.04 -3.55 15.19
CA ILE A 5 30.08 -4.61 14.80
C ILE A 5 28.68 -4.29 15.36
N PHE A 6 28.59 -3.88 16.63
CA PHE A 6 27.31 -3.48 17.23
C PHE A 6 26.71 -2.26 16.51
N ILE A 7 27.56 -1.30 16.11
CA ILE A 7 27.18 -0.10 15.34
C ILE A 7 26.62 -0.45 13.95
N LEU A 8 27.12 -1.50 13.31
CA LEU A 8 26.59 -1.94 12.02
C LEU A 8 25.24 -2.66 12.14
N LEU A 9 25.00 -3.39 13.25
CA LEU A 9 23.77 -4.17 13.47
C LEU A 9 22.53 -3.29 13.76
N ILE A 10 22.66 -2.24 14.55
CA ILE A 10 21.54 -1.30 14.77
C ILE A 10 21.29 -0.40 13.55
N ILE A 11 22.32 -0.03 12.78
CA ILE A 11 22.12 0.69 11.51
C ILE A 11 21.34 -0.19 10.52
N SER A 12 21.68 -1.48 10.40
CA SER A 12 20.89 -2.38 9.54
C SER A 12 19.45 -2.54 10.03
N LEU A 13 19.20 -2.52 11.34
CA LEU A 13 17.86 -2.64 11.92
C LEU A 13 16.98 -1.39 11.66
N LEU A 14 17.57 -0.19 11.74
CA LEU A 14 16.87 1.07 11.49
C LEU A 14 16.43 1.22 10.02
N LEU A 15 17.19 0.67 9.07
CA LEU A 15 16.88 0.72 7.63
C LEU A 15 15.66 -0.14 7.23
N ILE A 16 15.28 -1.13 8.04
CA ILE A 16 14.17 -2.06 7.71
C ILE A 16 12.79 -1.42 7.94
N SER A 17 12.72 -0.34 8.71
CA SER A 17 11.46 0.22 9.24
C SER A 17 10.81 1.27 8.33
N GLY A 18 10.92 1.16 7.01
CA GLY A 18 10.25 2.07 6.09
C GLY A 18 8.73 1.94 6.24
N CYS A 19 8.06 2.93 6.83
CA CYS A 19 6.60 2.96 6.89
C CYS A 19 6.04 3.03 5.47
N VAL A 20 5.25 2.03 5.07
CA VAL A 20 4.53 2.06 3.79
C VAL A 20 3.32 2.98 3.94
N ASP A 21 3.28 4.04 3.14
CA ASP A 21 2.16 5.00 3.10
C ASP A 21 0.98 4.40 2.32
N PRO A 22 -0.16 4.06 2.96
CA PRO A 22 -1.30 3.46 2.26
C PRO A 22 -1.94 4.39 1.23
N CYS A 23 -1.82 5.72 1.38
CA CYS A 23 -2.38 6.70 0.45
C CYS A 23 -1.59 6.79 -0.88
N LYS A 24 -0.43 6.13 -0.97
CA LYS A 24 0.39 6.04 -2.20
C LYS A 24 0.30 4.68 -2.89
N GLN A 25 -0.40 3.72 -2.29
CA GLN A 25 -0.58 2.39 -2.86
C GLN A 25 -1.75 2.35 -3.84
N LYS A 26 -1.71 1.37 -4.75
CA LYS A 26 -2.68 1.19 -5.82
C LYS A 26 -3.31 -0.19 -5.77
N VAL A 27 -4.57 -0.28 -6.13
CA VAL A 27 -5.29 -1.53 -6.31
C VAL A 27 -4.61 -2.31 -7.45
N LYS A 28 -4.31 -3.57 -7.20
CA LYS A 28 -3.67 -4.46 -8.16
C LYS A 28 -4.39 -5.80 -8.19
N GLY A 29 -4.58 -6.33 -9.39
CA GLY A 29 -5.01 -7.70 -9.62
C GLY A 29 -3.82 -8.53 -10.09
N GLU A 30 -3.72 -9.75 -9.57
CA GLU A 30 -2.65 -10.69 -9.89
C GLU A 30 -3.23 -11.98 -10.48
N GLY A 31 -2.56 -12.56 -11.47
CA GLY A 31 -3.00 -13.77 -12.17
C GLY A 31 -3.69 -13.48 -13.51
N ILE A 32 -3.77 -14.51 -14.37
CA ILE A 32 -4.22 -14.39 -15.77
C ILE A 32 -5.72 -14.61 -15.98
N CYS A 33 -6.50 -14.82 -14.91
CA CYS A 33 -7.94 -14.99 -15.06
C CYS A 33 -8.63 -13.65 -15.27
N GLU A 34 -9.80 -13.70 -15.90
CA GLU A 34 -10.57 -12.52 -16.32
C GLU A 34 -11.64 -12.12 -15.31
N ALA A 35 -11.53 -12.57 -14.06
CA ALA A 35 -12.44 -12.13 -13.01
C ALA A 35 -12.24 -10.64 -12.71
N PHE A 36 -13.33 -9.93 -12.47
CA PHE A 36 -13.36 -8.48 -12.25
C PHE A 36 -13.78 -8.16 -10.83
N PHE A 37 -13.05 -7.28 -10.17
CA PHE A 37 -13.24 -6.88 -8.79
C PHE A 37 -13.16 -5.36 -8.64
N ILE A 38 -13.70 -4.86 -7.53
CA ILE A 38 -13.57 -3.47 -7.12
C ILE A 38 -12.67 -3.42 -5.89
N GLY A 39 -11.70 -2.50 -5.91
CA GLY A 39 -10.90 -2.13 -4.74
C GLY A 39 -10.94 -0.62 -4.52
N TYR A 40 -10.46 -0.18 -3.36
CA TYR A 40 -10.49 1.23 -2.97
C TYR A 40 -9.06 1.77 -2.83
N GLU A 41 -8.78 2.93 -3.43
CA GLU A 41 -7.50 3.61 -3.35
C GLU A 41 -7.63 5.13 -3.36
N TYR A 42 -6.60 5.82 -2.84
CA TYR A 42 -6.48 7.27 -2.99
C TYR A 42 -5.89 7.62 -4.35
N ASN A 43 -6.60 8.47 -5.10
CA ASN A 43 -6.12 9.03 -6.35
C ASN A 43 -5.58 10.44 -6.10
N SER A 44 -4.27 10.54 -5.93
CA SER A 44 -3.59 11.82 -5.69
C SER A 44 -3.76 12.84 -6.82
N SER A 45 -3.98 12.39 -8.06
CA SER A 45 -4.23 13.28 -9.19
C SER A 45 -5.62 13.90 -9.15
N GLN A 46 -6.59 13.21 -8.53
CA GLN A 46 -7.96 13.70 -8.34
C GLN A 46 -8.20 14.29 -6.94
N GLY A 47 -7.25 14.09 -6.02
CA GLY A 47 -7.38 14.53 -4.62
C GLY A 47 -8.49 13.81 -3.85
N LYS A 48 -8.83 12.57 -4.22
CA LYS A 48 -9.91 11.81 -3.59
C LYS A 48 -9.71 10.29 -3.66
N CYS A 49 -10.35 9.59 -2.75
CA CYS A 49 -10.55 8.16 -2.74
C CYS A 49 -11.54 7.76 -3.84
N ILE A 50 -11.22 6.67 -4.52
CA ILE A 50 -11.99 6.16 -5.66
C ILE A 50 -12.18 4.65 -5.56
N GLU A 51 -13.24 4.17 -6.20
CA GLU A 51 -13.38 2.78 -6.60
C GLU A 51 -12.56 2.53 -7.86
N GLN A 52 -11.71 1.50 -7.83
CA GLN A 52 -10.90 1.07 -8.95
C GLN A 52 -11.30 -0.35 -9.36
N GLY A 53 -11.81 -0.47 -10.59
CA GLY A 53 -12.05 -1.75 -11.24
C GLY A 53 -10.74 -2.41 -11.65
N VAL A 54 -10.61 -3.70 -11.36
CA VAL A 54 -9.38 -4.45 -11.58
C VAL A 54 -9.66 -5.90 -11.95
N SER A 55 -8.88 -6.43 -12.89
CA SER A 55 -8.96 -7.82 -13.31
C SER A 55 -7.85 -8.67 -12.69
N GLY A 56 -8.13 -9.95 -12.46
CA GLY A 56 -7.15 -10.91 -11.95
C GLY A 56 -7.79 -11.94 -11.02
N CYS A 57 -6.96 -12.76 -10.38
CA CYS A 57 -7.41 -13.84 -9.49
C CYS A 57 -7.20 -13.50 -8.02
N SER A 58 -6.33 -12.54 -7.72
CA SER A 58 -6.04 -12.08 -6.38
C SER A 58 -5.93 -10.57 -6.39
N ILE A 59 -6.73 -9.92 -5.55
CA ILE A 59 -6.73 -8.47 -5.44
C ILE A 59 -5.91 -8.05 -4.23
N LYS A 60 -5.04 -7.07 -4.43
CA LYS A 60 -4.35 -6.34 -3.38
C LYS A 60 -4.84 -4.90 -3.42
N ALA A 61 -5.64 -4.52 -2.44
CA ALA A 61 -6.12 -3.15 -2.25
C ALA A 61 -5.55 -2.60 -0.93
N PRO A 62 -5.25 -1.28 -0.86
CA PRO A 62 -4.78 -0.67 0.37
C PRO A 62 -5.88 -0.43 1.42
N PHE A 63 -7.15 -0.46 1.02
CA PHE A 63 -8.31 -0.23 1.88
C PHE A 63 -9.43 -1.22 1.56
N ASP A 64 -10.19 -1.62 2.58
CA ASP A 64 -11.32 -2.54 2.45
C ASP A 64 -12.63 -1.81 2.09
N SER A 65 -12.69 -0.49 2.32
CA SER A 65 -13.84 0.34 1.97
C SER A 65 -13.46 1.76 1.54
N LEU A 66 -14.38 2.41 0.82
CA LEU A 66 -14.23 3.82 0.45
C LEU A 66 -14.15 4.72 1.69
N GLU A 67 -14.98 4.44 2.70
CA GLU A 67 -15.02 5.19 3.97
C GLU A 67 -13.70 5.09 4.73
N GLU A 68 -13.07 3.91 4.75
CA GLU A 68 -11.76 3.74 5.35
C GLU A 68 -10.70 4.58 4.63
N CYS A 69 -10.68 4.53 3.29
CA CYS A 69 -9.77 5.33 2.49
C CYS A 69 -9.94 6.83 2.80
N GLN A 70 -11.18 7.33 2.78
CA GLN A 70 -11.48 8.75 3.00
C GLN A 70 -11.00 9.20 4.38
N ARG A 71 -11.33 8.44 5.43
CA ARG A 71 -10.89 8.71 6.80
C ARG A 71 -9.36 8.79 6.94
N VAL A 72 -8.63 8.00 6.14
CA VAL A 72 -7.15 7.93 6.22
C VAL A 72 -6.47 9.01 5.35
N CYS A 73 -6.98 9.25 4.13
CA CYS A 73 -6.29 10.02 3.10
C CYS A 73 -6.94 11.36 2.73
N GLU A 74 -8.22 11.58 3.03
CA GLU A 74 -8.94 12.84 2.77
C GLU A 74 -9.13 13.62 4.08
N LYS A 75 -8.03 14.20 4.57
CA LYS A 75 -8.04 15.03 5.79
C LYS A 75 -8.21 16.50 5.48
#